data_AF-A0A7C1JSF2-F1
#
_entry.id   AF-A0A7C1JSF2-F1
#
_cell.length_a   1.000
_cell.length_b   1.000
_cell.length_c   1.000
_cell.angle_alpha   90.00
_cell.angle_beta   90.00
_cell.angle_gamma   90.00
#
_symmetry.space_group_name_H-M   'P 1'
#
loop_
_entity.id
_entity.type
_entity.pdbx_description
1 polymer ?
#
loop_
_entity_poly.entity_id
_entity_poly.type
_entity_poly.pdbx_seq_one_letter_code
_entity_poly.pdbx_strand_id
1 'polypeptide(L)'
;MAIRSPAPKAATTERGPPGCPARCAPRAHMARRKTLSVAQLAFTSDSPFSTSSTDRRRRQSAVGCSCLMGRWMSDCYRRRRLPRPTAQRSRSCRAALLEDQPMKIFRALVILSALVVTASVPAWHGGGAGRAVAWSAQPAAEPSPAPQLVARHGALEIFLWQDTCNVYVLKQGSAGMLIDLGDGSVLEQLPRLGVEQLEWVLLTHHHRQQLQGHPKLRTLAQKPQIAAPEAERALIEQPGQFRKARPSLGDRFSVYGASYVRPPVEPLRLDRTFKAMDAFTWQGHEFWCLQTAGNSPGSMSYLLKTEKGWLAFSGDVMLAGARMHNWFDSEWDYGFAKGLYTLIESASLLESFEPAVVLPSHGPVIRQPQAEFRQYQQKLRTLARLLVRGYNIGTFADADQDKVSRPSPVPHLWQIGKHLFKFKGPSTSPNCTFILAPSGRALMVDCGLGREHLDAVTEQMRQRLGLKGIDAVLITHMHGDHVVGAPYVR
;
A
#
# COMPACT_ATOMS: atom_id res chain seq x y z
N MET A 1 -70.33 8.18 -20.22
CA MET A 1 -71.65 8.36 -19.58
C MET A 1 -72.23 6.97 -19.32
N ALA A 2 -72.54 6.64 -18.06
CA ALA A 2 -73.44 5.58 -17.54
C ALA A 2 -73.50 4.13 -18.10
N ILE A 3 -73.58 3.16 -17.15
CA ILE A 3 -74.45 1.92 -17.16
C ILE A 3 -74.02 0.76 -18.11
N ARG A 4 -74.10 -0.55 -17.77
CA ARG A 4 -74.51 -1.31 -16.54
C ARG A 4 -73.82 -2.70 -16.45
N SER A 5 -73.99 -3.40 -15.32
CA SER A 5 -73.81 -4.87 -15.15
C SER A 5 -75.18 -5.61 -15.16
N PRO A 6 -75.22 -6.96 -15.09
CA PRO A 6 -75.60 -7.61 -13.81
C PRO A 6 -74.99 -9.02 -13.53
N ALA A 7 -75.17 -9.51 -12.28
CA ALA A 7 -75.07 -10.91 -11.83
C ALA A 7 -76.52 -11.42 -11.45
N PRO A 8 -76.85 -12.42 -10.57
CA PRO A 8 -76.11 -13.09 -9.46
C PRO A 8 -76.43 -14.58 -9.17
N LYS A 9 -75.89 -15.13 -8.05
CA LYS A 9 -76.36 -16.19 -7.09
C LYS A 9 -75.14 -16.79 -6.34
N ALA A 10 -75.13 -17.38 -5.14
CA ALA A 10 -75.94 -17.39 -3.88
C ALA A 10 -75.24 -18.41 -2.91
N ALA A 11 -75.30 -18.44 -1.57
CA ALA A 11 -75.70 -17.53 -0.47
C ALA A 11 -75.29 -18.17 0.91
N THR A 12 -75.72 -17.63 2.07
CA THR A 12 -75.73 -18.22 3.46
C THR A 12 -74.38 -18.38 4.23
N THR A 13 -74.23 -18.17 5.57
CA THR A 13 -75.10 -17.59 6.65
C THR A 13 -74.30 -17.22 7.92
N GLU A 14 -74.52 -16.00 8.47
CA GLU A 14 -74.71 -15.61 9.91
C GLU A 14 -73.64 -15.92 11.03
N ARG A 15 -73.60 -15.29 12.24
CA ARG A 15 -74.42 -14.25 12.93
C ARG A 15 -73.56 -13.32 13.85
N GLY A 16 -74.16 -12.44 14.68
CA GLY A 16 -73.56 -11.21 15.26
C GLY A 16 -73.21 -11.11 16.78
N PRO A 17 -73.04 -9.88 17.35
CA PRO A 17 -72.28 -9.55 18.58
C PRO A 17 -73.16 -9.16 19.82
N PRO A 18 -72.60 -8.65 20.96
CA PRO A 18 -72.47 -7.18 21.16
C PRO A 18 -71.35 -6.68 22.14
N GLY A 19 -71.18 -5.35 22.30
CA GLY A 19 -70.65 -4.73 23.55
C GLY A 19 -69.60 -3.59 23.43
N CYS A 20 -69.90 -2.40 23.97
CA CYS A 20 -68.98 -1.25 24.19
C CYS A 20 -69.66 -0.25 25.16
N PRO A 21 -68.95 0.46 26.08
CA PRO A 21 -68.77 1.93 25.93
C PRO A 21 -67.55 2.57 26.64
N ALA A 22 -67.49 3.92 26.59
CA ALA A 22 -66.64 4.88 27.35
C ALA A 22 -65.17 5.04 26.90
N ARG A 23 -64.75 6.16 26.24
CA ARG A 23 -64.68 7.60 26.63
C ARG A 23 -63.42 7.98 27.44
N CYS A 24 -62.46 8.70 26.82
CA CYS A 24 -62.03 10.04 27.26
C CYS A 24 -60.90 10.69 26.41
N ALA A 25 -61.06 11.98 26.15
CA ALA A 25 -60.11 13.00 25.63
C ALA A 25 -60.71 14.37 26.07
N PRO A 26 -60.01 15.54 26.13
CA PRO A 26 -59.05 16.04 25.12
C PRO A 26 -57.93 17.01 25.65
N ARG A 27 -57.35 17.83 24.74
CA ARG A 27 -56.37 18.95 24.91
C ARG A 27 -54.92 18.51 25.18
N ALA A 28 -53.88 18.77 24.37
CA ALA A 28 -53.56 19.67 23.23
C ALA A 28 -52.91 21.03 23.56
N HIS A 29 -51.70 21.28 23.04
CA HIS A 29 -51.23 22.61 22.63
C HIS A 29 -50.10 22.59 21.55
N MET A 30 -50.26 23.47 20.57
CA MET A 30 -49.35 24.01 19.53
C MET A 30 -47.90 23.50 19.31
N ALA A 31 -47.71 22.91 18.12
CA ALA A 31 -46.85 23.40 17.02
C ALA A 31 -45.38 23.82 17.22
N ARG A 32 -44.49 23.23 16.41
CA ARG A 32 -43.89 23.90 15.22
C ARG A 32 -43.37 22.90 14.19
N ARG A 33 -43.54 23.19 12.89
CA ARG A 33 -42.96 22.43 11.77
C ARG A 33 -41.50 22.85 11.55
N LYS A 34 -40.61 21.89 11.26
CA LYS A 34 -39.58 22.03 10.21
C LYS A 34 -39.41 20.71 9.48
N THR A 35 -39.52 20.76 8.16
CA THR A 35 -39.11 19.68 7.25
C THR A 35 -37.58 19.64 7.15
N LEU A 36 -37.03 18.45 6.92
CA LEU A 36 -35.68 18.26 6.41
C LEU A 36 -35.79 17.40 5.15
N SER A 37 -35.28 17.93 4.04
CA SER A 37 -35.24 17.24 2.75
C SER A 37 -34.05 16.30 2.67
N VAL A 38 -34.18 15.24 1.86
CA VAL A 38 -33.03 14.44 1.42
C VAL A 38 -32.04 15.35 0.68
N ALA A 39 -30.76 15.21 0.96
CA ALA A 39 -29.68 15.90 0.25
C ALA A 39 -28.71 14.86 -0.33
N GLN A 40 -28.49 14.93 -1.64
CA GLN A 40 -27.52 14.08 -2.33
C GLN A 40 -26.10 14.63 -2.09
N LEU A 41 -25.16 13.76 -1.73
CA LEU A 41 -23.74 14.09 -1.71
C LEU A 41 -23.14 13.92 -3.11
N ALA A 42 -23.11 15.01 -3.87
CA ALA A 42 -22.38 15.08 -5.13
C ALA A 42 -20.88 15.27 -4.86
N PHE A 43 -20.03 14.57 -5.63
CA PHE A 43 -18.60 14.86 -5.68
C PHE A 43 -18.35 16.11 -6.52
N THR A 44 -17.44 16.98 -6.07
CA THR A 44 -16.86 18.05 -6.89
C THR A 44 -15.34 17.99 -6.83
N SER A 45 -14.71 18.11 -7.99
CA SER A 45 -13.26 18.18 -8.16
C SER A 45 -12.79 19.63 -8.24
N ASP A 46 -11.87 20.03 -7.36
CA ASP A 46 -11.34 21.40 -7.37
C ASP A 46 -10.18 21.58 -8.37
N SER A 47 -10.26 22.69 -9.11
CA SER A 47 -9.19 23.24 -9.95
C SER A 47 -8.78 24.63 -9.41
N PRO A 48 -7.55 25.11 -9.68
CA PRO A 48 -6.92 26.13 -8.86
C PRO A 48 -7.40 27.56 -9.14
N PHE A 49 -7.52 28.36 -8.08
CA PHE A 49 -7.70 29.82 -8.17
C PHE A 49 -6.35 30.54 -8.24
N SER A 50 -6.30 31.61 -9.04
CA SER A 50 -5.18 32.55 -9.12
C SER A 50 -5.57 33.92 -8.55
N THR A 51 -4.72 34.49 -7.69
CA THR A 51 -4.73 35.91 -7.31
C THR A 51 -3.30 36.41 -7.12
N SER A 52 -3.07 37.71 -7.32
CA SER A 52 -1.74 38.33 -7.42
C SER A 52 -1.40 39.27 -6.26
N SER A 53 -0.11 39.65 -6.20
CA SER A 53 0.46 40.88 -5.63
C SER A 53 0.41 41.18 -4.11
N THR A 54 1.59 41.47 -3.56
CA THR A 54 1.91 42.24 -2.32
C THR A 54 1.38 41.70 -0.97
N ASP A 55 2.14 41.64 0.12
CA ASP A 55 3.27 42.49 0.54
C ASP A 55 4.42 41.71 1.26
N ARG A 56 5.38 42.45 1.86
CA ARG A 56 6.70 42.01 2.35
C ARG A 56 6.75 41.59 3.83
N ARG A 57 7.72 40.69 4.11
CA ARG A 57 8.42 40.47 5.39
C ARG A 57 7.59 40.08 6.64
N ARG A 58 7.71 38.79 7.01
CA ARG A 58 8.40 38.37 8.25
C ARG A 58 8.86 36.91 8.15
N ARG A 59 9.97 36.55 8.81
CA ARG A 59 10.49 35.18 8.86
C ARG A 59 10.24 34.57 10.24
N GLN A 60 9.83 33.31 10.22
CA GLN A 60 10.25 32.22 11.13
C GLN A 60 10.27 32.48 12.65
N SER A 61 9.27 31.94 13.33
CA SER A 61 9.53 30.96 14.40
C SER A 61 8.48 29.85 14.30
N ALA A 62 8.92 28.59 14.20
CA ALA A 62 8.06 27.43 14.00
C ALA A 62 8.34 26.40 15.10
N VAL A 63 7.76 26.61 16.27
CA VAL A 63 7.91 25.78 17.46
C VAL A 63 6.53 25.33 17.93
N GLY A 64 6.34 24.01 18.14
CA GLY A 64 5.14 23.43 18.74
C GLY A 64 4.00 23.10 17.78
N CYS A 65 4.10 21.95 17.09
CA CYS A 65 3.00 21.41 16.25
C CYS A 65 2.39 20.08 16.77
N SER A 66 2.77 19.61 17.96
CA SER A 66 2.16 18.42 18.58
C SER A 66 0.82 18.69 19.28
N CYS A 67 0.57 19.93 19.72
CA CYS A 67 -0.59 20.25 20.56
C CYS A 67 -1.93 20.44 19.82
N LEU A 68 -1.93 20.55 18.48
CA LEU A 68 -3.14 20.87 17.71
C LEU A 68 -4.08 19.66 17.50
N MET A 69 -3.53 18.44 17.41
CA MET A 69 -4.30 17.22 17.17
C MET A 69 -5.35 16.94 18.27
N GLY A 70 -4.98 17.15 19.54
CA GLY A 70 -5.79 16.77 20.70
C GLY A 70 -7.05 17.61 20.90
N ARG A 71 -7.10 18.85 20.39
CA ARG A 71 -8.29 19.71 20.52
C ARG A 71 -9.45 19.26 19.63
N TRP A 72 -9.19 18.70 18.46
CA TRP A 72 -10.25 18.32 17.51
C TRP A 72 -10.98 17.03 17.93
N MET A 73 -10.25 16.04 18.46
CA MET A 73 -10.84 14.76 18.88
C MET A 73 -11.66 14.86 20.19
N SER A 74 -11.34 15.84 21.05
CA SER A 74 -11.90 15.95 22.41
C SER A 74 -13.40 16.22 22.47
N ASP A 75 -13.99 16.91 21.48
CA ASP A 75 -15.41 17.28 21.52
C ASP A 75 -16.35 16.23 20.91
N CYS A 76 -15.89 15.41 19.96
CA CYS A 76 -16.67 14.30 19.43
C CYS A 76 -16.96 13.21 20.48
N TYR A 77 -16.03 12.98 21.43
CA TYR A 77 -16.14 11.87 22.39
C TYR A 77 -17.03 12.19 23.62
N ARG A 78 -17.43 13.44 23.83
CA ARG A 78 -18.04 13.91 25.09
C ARG A 78 -19.51 13.51 25.31
N ARG A 79 -20.11 12.68 24.43
CA ARG A 79 -21.54 12.29 24.46
C ARG A 79 -21.84 10.80 24.21
N ARG A 80 -21.32 9.91 25.06
CA ARG A 80 -21.91 8.58 25.38
C ARG A 80 -21.33 8.06 26.70
N ARG A 81 -22.16 7.91 27.74
CA ARG A 81 -21.82 7.15 28.96
C ARG A 81 -22.34 5.73 28.81
N LEU A 82 -21.52 4.73 29.14
CA LEU A 82 -21.94 3.33 29.32
C LEU A 82 -21.33 2.77 30.63
N PRO A 83 -21.94 1.74 31.26
CA PRO A 83 -21.55 1.29 32.59
C PRO A 83 -20.29 0.42 32.61
N ARG A 84 -19.65 0.30 33.80
CA ARG A 84 -18.56 -0.65 34.05
C ARG A 84 -19.12 -2.06 34.32
N PRO A 85 -18.52 -3.14 33.78
CA PRO A 85 -18.74 -4.49 34.28
C PRO A 85 -17.98 -4.71 35.60
N THR A 86 -18.51 -5.57 36.47
CA THR A 86 -17.85 -6.04 37.69
C THR A 86 -16.89 -7.21 37.40
N ALA A 87 -15.85 -7.35 38.21
CA ALA A 87 -14.90 -8.45 38.11
C ALA A 87 -15.30 -9.63 39.01
N GLN A 88 -15.12 -10.86 38.52
CA GLN A 88 -15.26 -12.08 39.33
C GLN A 88 -14.11 -13.04 39.01
N ARG A 89 -13.50 -13.60 40.06
CA ARG A 89 -12.35 -14.53 39.96
C ARG A 89 -12.84 -15.97 39.88
N SER A 90 -12.21 -16.78 39.05
CA SER A 90 -12.11 -18.24 39.21
C SER A 90 -10.64 -18.65 39.36
N ARG A 91 -10.38 -19.89 39.80
CA ARG A 91 -9.04 -20.37 40.21
C ARG A 91 -8.52 -21.46 39.27
N SER A 92 -7.18 -21.60 39.32
CA SER A 92 -6.39 -22.84 39.11
C SER A 92 -6.54 -23.62 37.80
N CYS A 93 -5.41 -23.79 37.13
CA CYS A 93 -4.91 -25.14 36.84
C CYS A 93 -3.39 -25.19 37.07
N ARG A 94 -2.83 -26.39 37.27
CA ARG A 94 -1.37 -26.59 37.45
C ARG A 94 -0.66 -26.67 36.10
N ALA A 95 0.57 -26.18 36.03
CA ALA A 95 1.56 -26.55 35.02
C ALA A 95 2.82 -27.02 35.73
N ALA A 96 3.54 -27.99 35.15
CA ALA A 96 4.61 -28.71 35.84
C ALA A 96 5.95 -27.97 35.82
N LEU A 97 6.79 -28.25 36.82
CA LEU A 97 8.23 -28.01 36.78
C LEU A 97 8.88 -29.06 35.85
N LEU A 98 9.85 -28.62 35.04
CA LEU A 98 10.85 -29.47 34.41
C LEU A 98 12.17 -28.70 34.38
N GLU A 99 13.26 -29.37 34.70
CA GLU A 99 14.53 -28.72 35.04
C GLU A 99 15.52 -28.66 33.87
N ASP A 100 16.09 -27.46 33.71
CA ASP A 100 17.49 -27.16 33.40
C ASP A 100 18.38 -28.25 32.74
N GLN A 101 18.69 -28.08 31.45
CA GLN A 101 19.90 -28.62 30.79
C GLN A 101 20.36 -27.72 29.61
N PRO A 102 21.35 -26.82 29.80
CA PRO A 102 21.92 -26.00 28.74
C PRO A 102 23.43 -26.27 28.47
N MET A 103 23.93 -25.72 27.35
CA MET A 103 25.36 -25.47 27.07
C MET A 103 26.36 -26.65 27.01
N LYS A 104 26.17 -27.62 26.08
CA LYS A 104 27.31 -28.43 25.57
C LYS A 104 27.53 -28.41 24.05
N ILE A 105 26.49 -28.20 23.24
CA ILE A 105 26.60 -28.27 21.76
C ILE A 105 27.17 -26.99 21.13
N PHE A 106 26.92 -25.80 21.72
CA PHE A 106 27.23 -24.51 21.10
C PHE A 106 28.73 -24.13 21.05
N ARG A 107 29.63 -24.89 21.69
CA ARG A 107 31.09 -24.61 21.69
C ARG A 107 31.85 -25.24 20.52
N ALA A 108 31.29 -26.23 19.83
CA ALA A 108 31.98 -26.95 18.75
C ALA A 108 32.06 -26.16 17.43
N LEU A 109 31.08 -25.30 17.15
CA LEU A 109 30.92 -24.62 15.85
C LEU A 109 31.72 -23.32 15.69
N VAL A 110 32.32 -22.78 16.75
CA VAL A 110 33.00 -21.46 16.72
C VAL A 110 34.49 -21.57 16.37
N ILE A 111 35.10 -22.75 16.54
CA ILE A 111 36.55 -22.94 16.42
C ILE A 111 37.02 -23.15 14.96
N LEU A 112 36.15 -23.63 14.08
CA LEU A 112 36.53 -23.99 12.69
C LEU A 112 36.73 -22.78 11.76
N SER A 113 36.24 -21.59 12.13
CA SER A 113 36.21 -20.41 11.27
C SER A 113 37.47 -19.53 11.31
N ALA A 114 38.46 -19.86 12.15
CA ALA A 114 39.51 -18.94 12.59
C ALA A 114 40.91 -19.16 11.99
N LEU A 115 41.05 -20.00 10.95
CA LEU A 115 42.35 -20.57 10.55
C LEU A 115 42.82 -20.28 9.11
N VAL A 116 42.19 -19.37 8.36
CA VAL A 116 42.54 -19.10 6.94
C VAL A 116 42.59 -17.60 6.57
N VAL A 117 43.25 -16.74 7.38
CA VAL A 117 43.68 -15.39 6.94
C VAL A 117 45.02 -14.96 7.57
N THR A 118 46.14 -15.57 7.15
CA THR A 118 47.50 -15.00 7.37
C THR A 118 48.49 -15.45 6.29
N ALA A 119 48.58 -14.72 5.18
CA ALA A 119 49.71 -14.82 4.25
C ALA A 119 49.90 -13.53 3.42
N SER A 120 51.06 -12.88 3.63
CA SER A 120 51.82 -12.08 2.66
C SER A 120 51.13 -11.01 1.80
N VAL A 121 51.41 -9.74 2.12
CA VAL A 121 51.35 -8.62 1.17
C VAL A 121 52.77 -8.32 0.64
N PRO A 122 53.04 -8.42 -0.67
CA PRO A 122 54.23 -7.86 -1.31
C PRO A 122 53.96 -6.46 -1.89
N ALA A 123 55.01 -5.63 -2.01
CA ALA A 123 54.91 -4.27 -2.53
C ALA A 123 54.75 -4.22 -4.07
N TRP A 124 54.09 -3.17 -4.56
CA TRP A 124 54.03 -2.85 -6.00
C TRP A 124 55.33 -2.20 -6.50
N HIS A 125 56.09 -2.92 -7.30
CA HIS A 125 56.99 -2.37 -8.32
C HIS A 125 56.67 -3.02 -9.67
N GLY A 126 56.77 -2.26 -10.77
CA GLY A 126 56.11 -2.61 -12.03
C GLY A 126 56.94 -3.47 -13.00
N GLY A 127 56.25 -4.12 -13.95
CA GLY A 127 56.91 -4.75 -15.10
C GLY A 127 56.14 -5.89 -15.79
N GLY A 128 55.40 -5.56 -16.86
CA GLY A 128 55.15 -6.47 -17.98
C GLY A 128 54.03 -7.53 -17.90
N ALA A 129 53.76 -8.13 -19.07
CA ALA A 129 52.97 -9.35 -19.31
C ALA A 129 51.55 -9.45 -18.70
N GLY A 130 50.58 -8.78 -19.32
CA GLY A 130 49.17 -9.01 -19.01
C GLY A 130 48.68 -10.40 -19.46
N ARG A 131 48.00 -11.14 -18.58
CA ARG A 131 47.18 -12.31 -18.91
C ARG A 131 45.71 -11.91 -18.84
N ALA A 132 45.03 -11.85 -19.98
CA ALA A 132 43.59 -11.63 -20.01
C ALA A 132 42.88 -12.85 -19.40
N VAL A 133 42.12 -12.63 -18.33
CA VAL A 133 41.18 -13.63 -17.81
C VAL A 133 40.02 -13.70 -18.79
N ALA A 134 39.97 -14.75 -19.61
CA ALA A 134 38.85 -14.98 -20.52
C ALA A 134 37.59 -15.24 -19.69
N TRP A 135 36.69 -14.24 -19.64
CA TRP A 135 35.38 -14.41 -19.04
C TRP A 135 34.65 -15.48 -19.85
N SER A 136 34.34 -16.62 -19.24
CA SER A 136 33.63 -17.70 -19.93
C SER A 136 32.29 -17.16 -20.41
N ALA A 137 32.03 -17.26 -21.72
CA ALA A 137 30.75 -16.87 -22.29
C ALA A 137 29.62 -17.54 -21.50
N GLN A 138 28.61 -16.77 -21.12
CA GLN A 138 27.40 -17.34 -20.51
C GLN A 138 26.82 -18.38 -21.50
N PRO A 139 26.30 -19.52 -21.02
CA PRO A 139 25.58 -20.43 -21.89
C PRO A 139 24.48 -19.66 -22.62
N ALA A 140 24.27 -19.98 -23.90
CA ALA A 140 23.23 -19.32 -24.69
C ALA A 140 21.89 -19.41 -23.94
N ALA A 141 21.22 -18.27 -23.77
CA ALA A 141 19.98 -18.21 -23.01
C ALA A 141 18.97 -19.21 -23.59
N GLU A 142 18.28 -19.95 -22.72
CA GLU A 142 17.20 -20.83 -23.15
C GLU A 142 16.17 -20.02 -23.94
N PRO A 143 15.62 -20.56 -25.05
CA PRO A 143 14.69 -19.82 -25.89
C PRO A 143 13.46 -19.43 -25.06
N SER A 144 13.23 -18.12 -24.93
CA SER A 144 12.19 -17.57 -24.05
C SER A 144 10.84 -18.27 -24.28
N PRO A 145 10.17 -18.77 -23.22
CA PRO A 145 9.02 -19.66 -23.35
C PRO A 145 7.88 -18.99 -24.11
N ALA A 146 7.32 -19.66 -25.11
CA ALA A 146 6.30 -19.07 -25.98
C ALA A 146 5.05 -18.60 -25.21
N PRO A 147 4.41 -17.47 -25.59
CA PRO A 147 3.22 -16.98 -24.91
C PRO A 147 2.09 -18.02 -24.84
N GLN A 148 1.54 -18.25 -23.65
CA GLN A 148 0.58 -19.32 -23.40
C GLN A 148 -0.84 -18.87 -23.77
N LEU A 149 -1.55 -19.58 -24.64
CA LEU A 149 -2.98 -19.33 -24.88
C LEU A 149 -3.80 -19.62 -23.60
N VAL A 150 -4.45 -18.61 -23.02
CA VAL A 150 -5.22 -18.74 -21.77
C VAL A 150 -6.73 -18.66 -21.95
N ALA A 151 -7.22 -17.97 -22.98
CA ALA A 151 -8.64 -17.89 -23.34
C ALA A 151 -8.85 -17.61 -24.85
N ARG A 152 -10.08 -17.86 -25.33
CA ARG A 152 -10.58 -17.48 -26.66
C ARG A 152 -12.04 -17.03 -26.57
N HIS A 153 -12.44 -16.07 -27.40
CA HIS A 153 -13.84 -15.64 -27.57
C HIS A 153 -14.12 -15.34 -29.05
N GLY A 154 -14.89 -16.21 -29.73
CA GLY A 154 -15.02 -16.15 -31.18
C GLY A 154 -13.64 -16.25 -31.85
N ALA A 155 -13.29 -15.25 -32.65
CA ALA A 155 -11.99 -15.13 -33.32
C ALA A 155 -10.90 -14.40 -32.50
N LEU A 156 -11.23 -13.93 -31.30
CA LEU A 156 -10.26 -13.32 -30.37
C LEU A 156 -9.48 -14.40 -29.62
N GLU A 157 -8.17 -14.30 -29.67
CA GLU A 157 -7.24 -15.16 -28.93
C GLU A 157 -6.53 -14.34 -27.84
N ILE A 158 -6.43 -14.90 -26.63
CA ILE A 158 -5.85 -14.22 -25.47
C ILE A 158 -4.70 -15.07 -24.94
N PHE A 159 -3.49 -14.56 -25.10
CA PHE A 159 -2.25 -15.18 -24.65
C PHE A 159 -1.71 -14.49 -23.40
N LEU A 160 -1.03 -15.25 -22.54
CA LEU A 160 -0.29 -14.79 -21.39
C LEU A 160 1.22 -14.82 -21.72
N TRP A 161 1.88 -13.68 -21.55
CA TRP A 161 3.31 -13.56 -21.38
C TRP A 161 3.62 -13.32 -19.90
N GLN A 162 4.76 -13.81 -19.40
CA GLN A 162 5.18 -13.61 -18.01
C GLN A 162 6.60 -13.02 -17.96
N ASP A 163 6.71 -11.80 -17.46
CA ASP A 163 7.98 -11.13 -17.17
C ASP A 163 8.01 -10.62 -15.73
N THR A 164 8.46 -9.39 -15.49
CA THR A 164 8.21 -8.63 -14.25
C THR A 164 6.73 -8.52 -13.87
N CYS A 165 5.81 -8.57 -14.84
CA CYS A 165 4.39 -8.84 -14.59
C CYS A 165 3.84 -9.83 -15.64
N ASN A 166 2.61 -10.29 -15.45
CA ASN A 166 1.82 -10.88 -16.51
C ASN A 166 1.45 -9.80 -17.53
N VAL A 167 1.68 -10.06 -18.81
CA VAL A 167 1.22 -9.21 -19.91
C VAL A 167 0.28 -10.04 -20.77
N TYR A 168 -0.91 -9.51 -21.05
CA TYR A 168 -1.91 -10.23 -21.84
C TYR A 168 -1.93 -9.74 -23.28
N VAL A 169 -1.56 -10.61 -24.22
CA VAL A 169 -1.65 -10.32 -25.66
C VAL A 169 -3.03 -10.74 -26.15
N LEU A 170 -3.84 -9.76 -26.53
CA LEU A 170 -5.10 -9.97 -27.23
C LEU A 170 -4.85 -9.87 -28.73
N LYS A 171 -5.23 -10.90 -29.49
CA LYS A 171 -4.98 -11.03 -30.93
C LYS A 171 -6.28 -11.27 -31.68
N GLN A 172 -6.53 -10.49 -32.72
CA GLN A 172 -7.70 -10.60 -33.60
C GLN A 172 -7.21 -10.43 -35.05
N GLY A 173 -7.19 -11.52 -35.82
CA GLY A 173 -6.45 -11.55 -37.09
C GLY A 173 -4.95 -11.37 -36.84
N SER A 174 -4.32 -10.39 -37.52
CA SER A 174 -2.95 -9.92 -37.26
C SER A 174 -2.87 -8.62 -36.44
N ALA A 175 -4.00 -8.06 -36.01
CA ALA A 175 -4.05 -6.94 -35.08
C ALA A 175 -3.88 -7.43 -33.64
N GLY A 176 -3.14 -6.67 -32.84
CA GLY A 176 -2.85 -6.95 -31.44
C GLY A 176 -3.11 -5.78 -30.49
N MET A 177 -3.42 -6.12 -29.25
CA MET A 177 -3.49 -5.22 -28.10
C MET A 177 -2.84 -5.88 -26.89
N LEU A 178 -2.18 -5.08 -26.03
CA LEU A 178 -1.69 -5.55 -24.73
C LEU A 178 -2.54 -5.01 -23.57
N ILE A 179 -2.77 -5.85 -22.55
CA ILE A 179 -3.06 -5.36 -21.19
C ILE A 179 -1.78 -5.48 -20.35
N ASP A 180 -1.39 -4.37 -19.71
CA ASP A 180 -0.05 -4.08 -19.19
C ASP A 180 1.04 -4.23 -20.27
N LEU A 181 2.32 -4.03 -19.93
CA LEU A 181 3.47 -4.10 -20.85
C LEU A 181 4.71 -4.76 -20.23
N GLY A 182 4.81 -4.80 -18.90
CA GLY A 182 5.89 -5.49 -18.23
C GLY A 182 7.25 -4.83 -18.48
N ASP A 183 8.27 -5.66 -18.74
CA ASP A 183 9.59 -5.23 -19.25
C ASP A 183 9.63 -5.08 -20.79
N GLY A 184 8.50 -5.33 -21.48
CA GLY A 184 8.36 -5.20 -22.93
C GLY A 184 9.07 -6.28 -23.74
N SER A 185 9.59 -7.35 -23.14
CA SER A 185 10.11 -8.53 -23.87
C SER A 185 9.04 -9.23 -24.72
N VAL A 186 7.76 -9.09 -24.35
CA VAL A 186 6.60 -9.53 -25.13
C VAL A 186 6.60 -9.01 -26.58
N LEU A 187 7.17 -7.82 -26.83
CA LEU A 187 7.18 -7.17 -28.14
C LEU A 187 7.95 -7.99 -29.19
N GLU A 188 8.99 -8.70 -28.75
CA GLU A 188 9.81 -9.60 -29.59
C GLU A 188 9.07 -10.90 -29.96
N GLN A 189 7.95 -11.21 -29.26
CA GLN A 189 7.15 -12.42 -29.46
C GLN A 189 5.91 -12.16 -30.33
N LEU A 190 5.49 -10.90 -30.50
CA LEU A 190 4.32 -10.54 -31.32
C LEU A 190 4.36 -11.14 -32.74
N PRO A 191 5.48 -11.10 -33.50
CA PRO A 191 5.55 -11.74 -34.82
C PRO A 191 5.39 -13.27 -34.77
N ARG A 192 5.83 -13.93 -33.69
CA ARG A 192 5.67 -15.38 -33.50
C ARG A 192 4.23 -15.78 -33.22
N LEU A 193 3.42 -14.86 -32.68
CA LEU A 193 1.97 -15.00 -32.55
C LEU A 193 1.22 -14.62 -33.83
N GLY A 194 1.90 -14.12 -34.88
CA GLY A 194 1.26 -13.58 -36.08
C GLY A 194 0.59 -12.22 -35.85
N VAL A 195 1.03 -11.45 -34.85
CA VAL A 195 0.65 -10.04 -34.67
C VAL A 195 1.61 -9.18 -35.49
N GLU A 196 1.09 -8.52 -36.52
CA GLU A 196 1.82 -7.62 -37.42
C GLU A 196 1.73 -6.17 -36.96
N GLN A 197 0.59 -5.80 -36.36
CA GLN A 197 0.31 -4.44 -35.89
C GLN A 197 -0.14 -4.47 -34.42
N LEU A 198 0.65 -3.85 -33.54
CA LEU A 198 0.23 -3.55 -32.17
C LEU A 198 -0.51 -2.21 -32.18
N GLU A 199 -1.83 -2.23 -31.98
CA GLU A 199 -2.68 -1.05 -32.07
C GLU A 199 -2.79 -0.31 -30.73
N TRP A 200 -2.82 -1.04 -29.61
CA TRP A 200 -3.12 -0.51 -28.28
C TRP A 200 -2.29 -1.15 -27.15
N VAL A 201 -2.00 -0.36 -26.12
CA VAL A 201 -1.50 -0.84 -24.81
C VAL A 201 -2.36 -0.21 -23.71
N LEU A 202 -3.04 -1.05 -22.93
CA LEU A 202 -3.92 -0.65 -21.84
C LEU A 202 -3.27 -1.00 -20.49
N LEU A 203 -2.85 0.00 -19.73
CA LEU A 203 -2.22 -0.17 -18.43
C LEU A 203 -3.26 -0.24 -17.31
N THR A 204 -3.18 -1.24 -16.43
CA THR A 204 -4.11 -1.39 -15.31
C THR A 204 -3.88 -0.37 -14.19
N HIS A 205 -2.62 0.08 -14.00
CA HIS A 205 -2.21 1.09 -13.03
C HIS A 205 -0.76 1.60 -13.27
N HIS A 206 -0.28 2.54 -12.44
CA HIS A 206 1.01 3.22 -12.63
C HIS A 206 2.25 2.45 -12.15
N HIS A 207 2.10 1.27 -11.52
CA HIS A 207 3.23 0.57 -10.88
C HIS A 207 4.28 0.17 -11.92
N ARG A 208 5.54 0.49 -11.62
CA ARG A 208 6.68 0.37 -12.54
C ARG A 208 6.76 -0.99 -13.23
N GLN A 209 6.49 -2.08 -12.51
CA GLN A 209 6.50 -3.44 -13.04
C GLN A 209 5.59 -3.59 -14.25
N GLN A 210 4.41 -2.97 -14.26
CA GLN A 210 3.43 -3.07 -15.34
C GLN A 210 3.81 -2.34 -16.63
N LEU A 211 4.78 -1.41 -16.61
CA LEU A 211 5.08 -0.54 -17.76
C LEU A 211 6.56 -0.22 -18.01
N GLN A 212 7.52 -0.75 -17.23
CA GLN A 212 8.93 -0.38 -17.34
C GLN A 212 9.56 -0.63 -18.73
N GLY A 213 8.97 -1.52 -19.54
CA GLY A 213 9.31 -1.74 -20.95
C GLY A 213 8.94 -0.61 -21.90
N HIS A 214 8.22 0.44 -21.46
CA HIS A 214 7.69 1.48 -22.35
C HIS A 214 8.71 2.23 -23.23
N PRO A 215 10.03 2.35 -22.90
CA PRO A 215 11.00 2.88 -23.85
C PRO A 215 11.16 2.02 -25.11
N LYS A 216 10.94 0.69 -25.03
CA LYS A 216 10.99 -0.23 -26.18
C LYS A 216 9.90 0.07 -27.22
N LEU A 217 8.76 0.64 -26.82
CA LEU A 217 7.71 1.05 -27.77
C LEU A 217 8.20 2.08 -28.81
N ARG A 218 9.32 2.76 -28.55
CA ARG A 218 9.95 3.70 -29.49
C ARG A 218 10.63 3.00 -30.68
N THR A 219 10.91 1.70 -30.61
CA THR A 219 11.55 0.93 -31.70
C THR A 219 10.55 0.33 -32.68
N LEU A 220 9.25 0.37 -32.36
CA LEU A 220 8.19 -0.11 -33.25
C LEU A 220 7.98 0.86 -34.42
N ALA A 221 7.94 0.34 -35.65
CA ALA A 221 7.75 1.13 -36.86
C ALA A 221 6.38 1.85 -36.89
N GLN A 222 5.36 1.22 -36.31
CA GLN A 222 4.08 1.83 -35.97
C GLN A 222 3.95 1.82 -34.45
N LYS A 223 3.55 2.95 -33.85
CA LYS A 223 3.43 3.08 -32.39
C LYS A 223 1.98 2.82 -31.98
N PRO A 224 1.72 1.95 -30.99
CA PRO A 224 0.38 1.79 -30.44
C PRO A 224 -0.10 3.05 -29.72
N GLN A 225 -1.41 3.21 -29.62
CA GLN A 225 -2.02 4.19 -28.72
C GLN A 225 -1.97 3.68 -27.28
N ILE A 226 -1.58 4.56 -26.35
CA ILE A 226 -1.41 4.19 -24.93
C ILE A 226 -2.62 4.66 -24.13
N ALA A 227 -3.19 3.77 -23.31
CA ALA A 227 -4.30 4.10 -22.42
C ALA A 227 -4.09 3.60 -20.99
N ALA A 228 -4.64 4.33 -20.02
CA ALA A 228 -4.59 4.00 -18.59
C ALA A 228 -5.76 4.68 -17.83
N PRO A 229 -5.94 4.45 -16.52
CA PRO A 229 -6.95 5.15 -15.74
C PRO A 229 -6.61 6.64 -15.57
N GLU A 230 -7.61 7.51 -15.68
CA GLU A 230 -7.47 8.97 -15.50
C GLU A 230 -6.84 9.32 -14.14
N ALA A 231 -7.22 8.59 -13.10
CA ALA A 231 -6.70 8.78 -11.73
C ALA A 231 -5.19 8.47 -11.61
N GLU A 232 -4.62 7.69 -12.53
CA GLU A 232 -3.21 7.28 -12.56
C GLU A 232 -2.36 8.16 -13.49
N ARG A 233 -2.98 8.95 -14.38
CA ARG A 233 -2.32 9.80 -15.39
C ARG A 233 -1.12 10.58 -14.82
N ALA A 234 -1.32 11.27 -13.70
CA ALA A 234 -0.27 12.12 -13.11
C ALA A 234 0.98 11.34 -12.65
N LEU A 235 0.83 10.06 -12.29
CA LEU A 235 1.95 9.21 -11.88
C LEU A 235 2.69 8.59 -13.08
N ILE A 236 2.00 8.42 -14.22
CA ILE A 236 2.53 7.85 -15.46
C ILE A 236 3.18 8.94 -16.35
N GLU A 237 2.52 10.09 -16.52
CA GLU A 237 3.00 11.20 -17.34
C GLU A 237 4.00 12.10 -16.61
N GLN A 238 3.93 12.20 -15.28
CA GLN A 238 4.74 13.15 -14.48
C GLN A 238 5.45 12.46 -13.29
N PRO A 239 6.14 11.33 -13.49
CA PRO A 239 6.69 10.47 -12.42
C PRO A 239 7.62 11.20 -11.45
N GLY A 240 8.38 12.20 -11.93
CA GLY A 240 9.28 13.01 -11.11
C GLY A 240 8.58 13.89 -10.04
N GLN A 241 7.26 14.10 -10.12
CA GLN A 241 6.51 14.85 -9.10
C GLN A 241 6.27 14.04 -7.82
N PHE A 242 6.35 12.71 -7.88
CA PHE A 242 6.10 11.84 -6.72
C PHE A 242 7.06 12.13 -5.56
N ARG A 243 8.37 12.22 -5.82
CA ARG A 243 9.37 12.48 -4.78
C ARG A 243 10.20 13.72 -5.12
N LYS A 244 9.70 14.87 -4.67
CA LYS A 244 10.48 16.12 -4.68
C LYS A 244 11.80 15.92 -3.92
N ALA A 245 12.90 16.45 -4.43
CA ALA A 245 14.22 16.41 -3.77
C ALA A 245 14.26 17.14 -2.42
N ARG A 246 13.26 17.98 -2.11
CA ARG A 246 13.02 18.63 -0.82
C ARG A 246 11.51 18.61 -0.53
N PRO A 247 10.98 17.53 0.08
CA PRO A 247 9.56 17.42 0.36
C PRO A 247 9.14 18.31 1.53
N SER A 248 7.87 18.69 1.55
CA SER A 248 7.20 19.40 2.65
C SER A 248 6.07 18.55 3.24
N LEU A 249 5.65 18.84 4.47
CA LEU A 249 4.52 18.13 5.09
C LEU A 249 3.16 18.48 4.44
N GLY A 250 3.11 19.54 3.62
CA GLY A 250 1.95 19.90 2.79
C GLY A 250 1.96 19.28 1.39
N ASP A 251 2.96 18.45 1.05
CA ASP A 251 3.00 17.78 -0.24
C ASP A 251 2.04 16.58 -0.27
N ARG A 252 1.33 16.41 -1.41
CA ARG A 252 0.46 15.26 -1.69
C ARG A 252 1.12 13.90 -1.43
N PHE A 253 2.43 13.82 -1.60
CA PHE A 253 3.26 12.64 -1.37
C PHE A 253 4.36 12.94 -0.34
N SER A 254 3.96 13.48 0.81
CA SER A 254 4.84 13.64 1.96
C SER A 254 5.27 12.28 2.55
N VAL A 255 6.14 12.31 3.56
CA VAL A 255 6.72 11.10 4.18
C VAL A 255 5.70 10.20 4.91
N TYR A 256 4.44 10.63 5.06
CA TYR A 256 3.45 9.98 5.92
C TYR A 256 2.48 8.99 5.23
N GLY A 257 2.62 8.69 3.93
CA GLY A 257 1.72 7.69 3.30
C GLY A 257 1.71 7.71 1.78
N ALA A 258 2.69 7.04 1.15
CA ALA A 258 2.77 6.92 -0.31
C ALA A 258 3.60 5.70 -0.78
N SER A 259 3.57 4.60 -0.04
CA SER A 259 4.28 3.36 -0.36
C SER A 259 3.67 2.61 -1.57
N TYR A 260 2.36 2.76 -1.76
CA TYR A 260 1.61 2.41 -2.97
C TYR A 260 2.04 3.15 -4.24
N VAL A 261 2.93 4.15 -4.16
CA VAL A 261 3.36 4.95 -5.31
C VAL A 261 4.73 4.49 -5.79
N ARG A 262 4.77 3.86 -6.97
CA ARG A 262 6.00 3.40 -7.65
C ARG A 262 5.91 3.66 -9.16
N PRO A 263 6.03 4.92 -9.59
CA PRO A 263 5.87 5.30 -10.99
C PRO A 263 7.01 4.77 -11.89
N PRO A 264 6.84 4.81 -13.23
CA PRO A 264 7.92 4.56 -14.17
C PRO A 264 9.12 5.49 -13.91
N VAL A 265 10.28 5.14 -14.47
CA VAL A 265 11.49 5.99 -14.36
C VAL A 265 11.40 7.17 -15.33
N GLU A 266 10.94 6.90 -16.56
CA GLU A 266 10.69 7.92 -17.59
C GLU A 266 9.19 8.29 -17.65
N PRO A 267 8.85 9.51 -18.07
CA PRO A 267 7.48 9.86 -18.46
C PRO A 267 6.96 8.99 -19.60
N LEU A 268 5.71 8.53 -19.48
CA LEU A 268 4.94 7.95 -20.58
C LEU A 268 3.69 8.80 -20.83
N ARG A 269 3.56 9.34 -22.04
CA ARG A 269 2.33 10.05 -22.47
C ARG A 269 1.19 9.04 -22.64
N LEU A 270 -0.01 9.42 -22.22
CA LEU A 270 -1.24 8.68 -22.52
C LEU A 270 -1.98 9.36 -23.70
N ASP A 271 -2.43 8.58 -24.66
CA ASP A 271 -3.25 9.05 -25.78
C ASP A 271 -4.74 9.00 -25.44
N ARG A 272 -5.15 8.06 -24.59
CA ARG A 272 -6.50 7.98 -24.00
C ARG A 272 -6.43 7.74 -22.50
N THR A 273 -7.45 8.18 -21.77
CA THR A 273 -7.68 7.82 -20.37
C THR A 273 -9.09 7.29 -20.15
N PHE A 274 -9.26 6.53 -19.08
CA PHE A 274 -10.55 5.95 -18.68
C PHE A 274 -10.96 6.31 -17.25
N LYS A 275 -12.25 6.48 -17.04
CA LYS A 275 -12.93 6.65 -15.75
C LYS A 275 -13.77 5.41 -15.43
N ALA A 276 -14.32 5.36 -14.22
CA ALA A 276 -15.30 4.34 -13.89
C ALA A 276 -16.53 4.44 -14.80
N MET A 277 -17.02 3.30 -15.29
CA MET A 277 -18.15 3.17 -16.24
C MET A 277 -17.85 3.60 -17.69
N ASP A 278 -16.61 3.95 -18.04
CA ASP A 278 -16.26 4.11 -19.46
C ASP A 278 -16.27 2.75 -20.18
N ALA A 279 -16.56 2.78 -21.48
CA ALA A 279 -16.42 1.63 -22.38
C ALA A 279 -15.30 1.88 -23.41
N PHE A 280 -14.58 0.81 -23.75
CA PHE A 280 -13.55 0.80 -24.78
C PHE A 280 -13.84 -0.32 -25.77
N THR A 281 -14.00 0.01 -27.05
CA THR A 281 -14.26 -0.96 -28.11
C THR A 281 -13.01 -1.15 -28.97
N TRP A 282 -12.56 -2.38 -29.12
CA TRP A 282 -11.41 -2.74 -29.95
C TRP A 282 -11.72 -3.96 -30.82
N GLN A 283 -11.57 -3.83 -32.14
CA GLN A 283 -11.86 -4.89 -33.13
C GLN A 283 -13.23 -5.59 -32.93
N GLY A 284 -14.25 -4.82 -32.54
CA GLY A 284 -15.62 -5.31 -32.27
C GLY A 284 -15.87 -5.81 -30.83
N HIS A 285 -14.83 -5.96 -30.01
CA HIS A 285 -14.94 -6.41 -28.61
C HIS A 285 -15.06 -5.20 -27.67
N GLU A 286 -16.03 -5.21 -26.76
CA GLU A 286 -16.22 -4.14 -25.77
C GLU A 286 -15.66 -4.52 -24.40
N PHE A 287 -14.83 -3.62 -23.85
CA PHE A 287 -14.21 -3.73 -22.54
C PHE A 287 -14.80 -2.65 -21.61
N TRP A 288 -15.37 -3.07 -20.49
CA TRP A 288 -15.89 -2.16 -19.46
C TRP A 288 -14.76 -1.75 -18.50
N CYS A 289 -14.62 -0.45 -18.28
CA CYS A 289 -13.58 0.15 -17.43
C CYS A 289 -14.08 0.24 -15.99
N LEU A 290 -13.74 -0.78 -15.19
CA LEU A 290 -14.15 -0.86 -13.78
C LEU A 290 -13.06 -0.29 -12.89
N GLN A 291 -13.31 0.81 -12.19
CA GLN A 291 -12.39 1.29 -11.15
C GLN A 291 -12.34 0.26 -10.02
N THR A 292 -11.17 -0.33 -9.82
CA THR A 292 -10.90 -1.34 -8.79
C THR A 292 -9.67 -0.93 -7.99
N ALA A 293 -9.83 0.17 -7.26
CA ALA A 293 -8.79 0.76 -6.41
C ALA A 293 -8.48 -0.15 -5.21
N GLY A 294 -7.26 -0.07 -4.69
CA GLY A 294 -6.84 -0.81 -3.49
C GLY A 294 -5.38 -1.23 -3.49
N ASN A 295 -4.85 -1.58 -4.67
CA ASN A 295 -3.42 -1.73 -4.95
C ASN A 295 -2.79 -0.38 -5.37
N SER A 296 -3.60 0.48 -6.00
CA SER A 296 -3.38 1.93 -6.06
C SER A 296 -4.73 2.65 -5.97
N PRO A 297 -4.78 3.98 -5.69
CA PRO A 297 -6.02 4.73 -5.61
C PRO A 297 -6.82 4.81 -6.92
N GLY A 298 -6.17 4.60 -8.07
CA GLY A 298 -6.77 4.66 -9.40
C GLY A 298 -6.73 3.35 -10.19
N SER A 299 -6.30 2.22 -9.60
CA SER A 299 -6.20 0.95 -10.34
C SER A 299 -7.53 0.51 -10.94
N MET A 300 -7.46 -0.09 -12.12
CA MET A 300 -8.62 -0.44 -12.95
C MET A 300 -8.56 -1.91 -13.38
N SER A 301 -9.74 -2.52 -13.44
CA SER A 301 -9.96 -3.80 -14.10
C SER A 301 -10.66 -3.57 -15.45
N TYR A 302 -10.23 -4.27 -16.49
CA TYR A 302 -10.92 -4.31 -17.77
C TYR A 302 -11.77 -5.58 -17.85
N LEU A 303 -13.08 -5.44 -18.06
CA LEU A 303 -13.99 -6.59 -18.15
C LEU A 303 -14.45 -6.80 -19.59
N LEU A 304 -14.17 -7.98 -20.14
CA LEU A 304 -14.68 -8.42 -21.44
C LEU A 304 -15.78 -9.46 -21.22
N LYS A 305 -16.98 -9.21 -21.75
CA LYS A 305 -18.09 -10.17 -21.68
C LYS A 305 -17.91 -11.26 -22.72
N THR A 306 -18.12 -12.52 -22.34
CA THR A 306 -18.12 -13.66 -23.27
C THR A 306 -19.31 -14.57 -23.02
N GLU A 307 -19.57 -15.51 -23.94
CA GLU A 307 -20.57 -16.58 -23.79
C GLU A 307 -20.42 -17.40 -22.51
N LYS A 308 -19.20 -17.48 -21.97
CA LYS A 308 -18.85 -18.29 -20.78
C LYS A 308 -18.89 -17.47 -19.47
N GLY A 309 -19.34 -16.21 -19.52
CA GLY A 309 -19.23 -15.24 -18.43
C GLY A 309 -18.13 -14.20 -18.72
N TRP A 310 -17.78 -13.40 -17.72
CA TRP A 310 -16.80 -12.33 -17.88
C TRP A 310 -15.35 -12.84 -17.79
N LEU A 311 -14.48 -12.27 -18.62
CA LEU A 311 -13.03 -12.29 -18.44
C LEU A 311 -12.62 -10.97 -17.78
N ALA A 312 -11.92 -11.05 -16.66
CA ALA A 312 -11.53 -9.89 -15.87
C ALA A 312 -10.02 -9.72 -15.83
N PHE A 313 -9.48 -8.77 -16.62
CA PHE A 313 -8.10 -8.32 -16.51
C PHE A 313 -8.00 -7.42 -15.27
N SER A 314 -7.58 -7.97 -14.13
CA SER A 314 -7.94 -7.43 -12.82
C SER A 314 -6.91 -6.49 -12.17
N GLY A 315 -5.82 -6.18 -12.87
CA GLY A 315 -4.63 -5.63 -12.21
C GLY A 315 -4.16 -6.55 -11.07
N ASP A 316 -3.62 -5.94 -10.01
CA ASP A 316 -3.25 -6.63 -8.77
C ASP A 316 -4.35 -6.62 -7.69
N VAL A 317 -5.64 -6.61 -8.09
CA VAL A 317 -6.77 -6.69 -7.13
C VAL A 317 -6.72 -7.97 -6.29
N MET A 318 -6.57 -9.14 -6.92
CA MET A 318 -6.47 -10.43 -6.23
C MET A 318 -5.62 -11.41 -7.02
N LEU A 319 -4.68 -12.07 -6.33
CA LEU A 319 -3.82 -13.13 -6.82
C LEU A 319 -4.30 -14.49 -6.32
N ALA A 320 -3.95 -15.55 -7.05
CA ALA A 320 -4.35 -16.93 -6.75
C ALA A 320 -3.97 -17.40 -5.34
N GLY A 321 -4.81 -18.29 -4.79
CA GLY A 321 -4.80 -18.63 -3.37
C GLY A 321 -5.36 -17.51 -2.48
N ALA A 322 -6.19 -16.62 -3.04
CA ALA A 322 -6.76 -15.44 -2.40
C ALA A 322 -5.71 -14.58 -1.67
N ARG A 323 -4.81 -13.96 -2.45
CA ARG A 323 -3.67 -13.16 -1.98
C ARG A 323 -3.65 -11.76 -2.59
N MET A 324 -2.90 -10.86 -1.98
CA MET A 324 -2.46 -9.58 -2.54
C MET A 324 -1.05 -9.73 -3.13
N HIS A 325 -0.64 -8.85 -4.04
CA HIS A 325 0.74 -8.80 -4.54
C HIS A 325 1.68 -8.30 -3.42
N ASN A 326 1.58 -7.02 -3.05
CA ASN A 326 2.33 -6.44 -1.94
C ASN A 326 1.40 -5.87 -0.88
N TRP A 327 1.78 -5.99 0.39
CA TRP A 327 1.04 -5.39 1.50
C TRP A 327 1.05 -3.85 1.44
N PHE A 328 2.22 -3.27 1.19
CA PHE A 328 2.44 -1.82 1.22
C PHE A 328 1.71 -1.05 0.09
N ASP A 329 1.08 -1.77 -0.85
CA ASP A 329 0.25 -1.19 -1.92
C ASP A 329 -1.16 -0.81 -1.45
N SER A 330 -1.61 -1.38 -0.34
CA SER A 330 -2.84 -1.00 0.36
C SER A 330 -2.60 -0.18 1.64
N GLU A 331 -1.35 0.24 1.88
CA GLU A 331 -0.99 1.19 2.93
C GLU A 331 -1.00 2.61 2.32
N TRP A 332 -2.04 3.38 2.63
CA TRP A 332 -2.29 4.71 2.04
C TRP A 332 -2.37 5.82 3.08
N ASP A 333 -2.44 5.47 4.36
CA ASP A 333 -2.93 6.35 5.42
C ASP A 333 -2.22 6.12 6.77
N TYR A 334 -1.00 5.59 6.73
CA TYR A 334 -0.17 5.30 7.90
C TYR A 334 -0.84 4.34 8.90
N GLY A 335 -1.55 3.33 8.39
CA GLY A 335 -2.12 2.23 9.19
C GLY A 335 -3.59 2.35 9.60
N PHE A 336 -4.31 3.40 9.17
CA PHE A 336 -5.77 3.49 9.40
C PHE A 336 -6.61 2.62 8.42
N ALA A 337 -5.94 1.97 7.46
CA ALA A 337 -6.44 0.89 6.61
C ALA A 337 -7.36 1.30 5.45
N LYS A 338 -7.33 2.56 4.99
CA LYS A 338 -8.16 3.03 3.87
C LYS A 338 -7.94 2.23 2.58
N GLY A 339 -6.69 1.92 2.23
CA GLY A 339 -6.38 1.07 1.07
C GLY A 339 -6.97 -0.34 1.20
N LEU A 340 -6.94 -0.93 2.39
CA LEU A 340 -7.61 -2.22 2.66
C LEU A 340 -9.13 -2.15 2.52
N TYR A 341 -9.79 -1.13 3.07
CA TYR A 341 -11.24 -1.00 2.94
C TYR A 341 -11.65 -0.89 1.47
N THR A 342 -10.93 -0.09 0.68
CA THR A 342 -11.22 0.07 -0.74
C THR A 342 -10.79 -1.12 -1.59
N LEU A 343 -9.77 -1.89 -1.19
CA LEU A 343 -9.48 -3.18 -1.80
C LEU A 343 -10.58 -4.23 -1.53
N ILE A 344 -11.19 -4.23 -0.33
CA ILE A 344 -12.37 -5.07 -0.01
C ILE A 344 -13.57 -4.65 -0.87
N GLU A 345 -13.82 -3.36 -1.02
CA GLU A 345 -14.88 -2.80 -1.87
C GLU A 345 -14.70 -3.27 -3.32
N SER A 346 -13.50 -3.09 -3.89
CA SER A 346 -13.15 -3.52 -5.26
C SER A 346 -13.23 -5.03 -5.47
N ALA A 347 -12.76 -5.84 -4.52
CA ALA A 347 -12.85 -7.30 -4.59
C ALA A 347 -14.30 -7.82 -4.47
N SER A 348 -15.17 -7.09 -3.76
CA SER A 348 -16.61 -7.42 -3.65
C SER A 348 -17.37 -7.01 -4.91
N LEU A 349 -17.02 -5.86 -5.49
CA LEU A 349 -17.56 -5.41 -6.78
C LEU A 349 -17.16 -6.35 -7.90
N LEU A 350 -15.90 -6.77 -7.97
CA LEU A 350 -15.39 -7.68 -9.00
C LEU A 350 -15.94 -9.12 -8.87
N GLU A 351 -16.19 -9.61 -7.64
CA GLU A 351 -16.93 -10.86 -7.41
C GLU A 351 -18.35 -10.79 -8.01
N SER A 352 -19.00 -9.63 -7.88
CA SER A 352 -20.42 -9.41 -8.28
C SER A 352 -20.65 -9.41 -9.79
N PHE A 353 -19.60 -9.38 -10.62
CA PHE A 353 -19.68 -9.59 -12.06
C PHE A 353 -19.68 -11.08 -12.45
N GLU A 354 -19.50 -12.00 -11.50
CA GLU A 354 -19.36 -13.43 -11.74
C GLU A 354 -18.33 -13.79 -12.86
N PRO A 355 -17.08 -13.30 -12.77
CA PRO A 355 -16.06 -13.59 -13.76
C PRO A 355 -15.73 -15.09 -13.80
N ALA A 356 -15.75 -15.66 -15.00
CA ALA A 356 -15.39 -17.04 -15.27
C ALA A 356 -13.87 -17.24 -15.27
N VAL A 357 -13.11 -16.19 -15.61
CA VAL A 357 -11.66 -16.16 -15.50
C VAL A 357 -11.20 -14.78 -15.01
N VAL A 358 -10.37 -14.78 -13.98
CA VAL A 358 -9.60 -13.59 -13.55
C VAL A 358 -8.16 -13.72 -14.07
N LEU A 359 -7.68 -12.63 -14.65
CA LEU A 359 -6.42 -12.45 -15.37
C LEU A 359 -5.63 -11.36 -14.62
N PRO A 360 -4.93 -11.69 -13.53
CA PRO A 360 -4.23 -10.71 -12.69
C PRO A 360 -2.90 -10.28 -13.29
N SER A 361 -2.39 -9.10 -12.92
CA SER A 361 -1.04 -8.67 -13.35
C SER A 361 0.09 -9.53 -12.75
N HIS A 362 -0.16 -10.38 -11.75
CA HIS A 362 0.85 -11.27 -11.19
C HIS A 362 0.27 -12.65 -10.79
N GLY A 363 1.08 -13.69 -10.85
CA GLY A 363 0.69 -15.07 -10.50
C GLY A 363 -0.13 -15.78 -11.59
N PRO A 364 -0.68 -16.99 -11.32
CA PRO A 364 -1.38 -17.77 -12.32
C PRO A 364 -2.82 -17.29 -12.56
N VAL A 365 -3.33 -17.57 -13.76
CA VAL A 365 -4.72 -17.31 -14.18
C VAL A 365 -5.72 -18.08 -13.32
N ILE A 366 -6.75 -17.39 -12.79
CA ILE A 366 -7.72 -17.94 -11.85
C ILE A 366 -9.01 -18.31 -12.59
N ARG A 367 -9.26 -19.62 -12.78
CA ARG A 367 -10.41 -20.14 -13.55
C ARG A 367 -11.67 -20.47 -12.71
N GLN A 368 -11.61 -20.29 -11.39
CA GLN A 368 -12.76 -20.47 -10.47
C GLN A 368 -12.74 -19.40 -9.34
N PRO A 369 -12.68 -18.09 -9.69
CA PRO A 369 -12.29 -17.04 -8.75
C PRO A 369 -13.32 -16.77 -7.63
N GLN A 370 -14.55 -17.24 -7.77
CA GLN A 370 -15.67 -17.00 -6.84
C GLN A 370 -15.38 -17.41 -5.39
N ALA A 371 -14.84 -18.61 -5.16
CA ALA A 371 -14.48 -19.04 -3.81
C ALA A 371 -13.29 -18.25 -3.25
N GLU A 372 -12.37 -17.83 -4.12
CA GLU A 372 -11.20 -17.04 -3.76
C GLU A 372 -11.56 -15.61 -3.35
N PHE A 373 -12.44 -14.92 -4.08
CA PHE A 373 -12.89 -13.57 -3.71
C PHE A 373 -13.50 -13.54 -2.29
N ARG A 374 -14.35 -14.51 -1.95
CA ARG A 374 -14.95 -14.62 -0.61
C ARG A 374 -13.89 -14.88 0.46
N GLN A 375 -12.94 -15.79 0.21
CA GLN A 375 -11.83 -16.04 1.14
C GLN A 375 -10.93 -14.80 1.28
N TYR A 376 -10.68 -14.09 0.18
CA TYR A 376 -9.81 -12.91 0.13
C TYR A 376 -10.39 -11.74 0.90
N GLN A 377 -11.64 -11.35 0.63
CA GLN A 377 -12.31 -10.31 1.41
C GLN A 377 -12.34 -10.66 2.90
N GLN A 378 -12.52 -11.94 3.28
CA GLN A 378 -12.48 -12.35 4.69
C GLN A 378 -11.08 -12.24 5.31
N LYS A 379 -10.02 -12.58 4.55
CA LYS A 379 -8.61 -12.30 4.94
C LYS A 379 -8.40 -10.79 5.13
N LEU A 380 -8.78 -9.95 4.17
CA LEU A 380 -8.64 -8.50 4.23
C LEU A 380 -9.42 -7.87 5.40
N ARG A 381 -10.68 -8.30 5.63
CA ARG A 381 -11.52 -7.88 6.79
C ARG A 381 -10.88 -8.29 8.12
N THR A 382 -10.15 -9.39 8.16
CA THR A 382 -9.39 -9.83 9.35
C THR A 382 -8.12 -9.00 9.53
N LEU A 383 -7.36 -8.77 8.44
CA LEU A 383 -6.13 -7.97 8.45
C LEU A 383 -6.39 -6.52 8.88
N ALA A 384 -7.43 -5.86 8.35
CA ALA A 384 -7.79 -4.49 8.73
C ALA A 384 -8.06 -4.35 10.24
N ARG A 385 -8.78 -5.33 10.84
CA ARG A 385 -9.06 -5.37 12.29
C ARG A 385 -7.80 -5.59 13.14
N LEU A 386 -6.81 -6.32 12.63
CA LEU A 386 -5.54 -6.55 13.31
C LEU A 386 -4.61 -5.34 13.19
N LEU A 387 -4.51 -4.75 11.99
CA LEU A 387 -3.68 -3.59 11.71
C LEU A 387 -4.09 -2.39 12.57
N VAL A 388 -5.35 -1.94 12.47
CA VAL A 388 -5.82 -0.74 13.18
C VAL A 388 -5.72 -0.90 14.70
N ARG A 389 -5.82 -2.13 15.23
CA ARG A 389 -5.62 -2.43 16.65
C ARG A 389 -4.15 -2.28 17.09
N GLY A 390 -3.18 -2.40 16.19
CA GLY A 390 -1.77 -2.14 16.47
C GLY A 390 -1.47 -0.64 16.64
N TYR A 391 -2.23 0.24 16.00
CA TYR A 391 -2.02 1.69 16.00
C TYR A 391 -2.66 2.38 17.22
N ASN A 392 -2.16 2.02 18.41
CA ASN A 392 -2.50 2.64 19.70
C ASN A 392 -1.92 4.08 19.86
N ILE A 393 -1.72 4.81 18.76
CA ILE A 393 -1.18 6.18 18.74
C ILE A 393 -2.10 7.10 19.55
N GLY A 394 -1.53 7.86 20.50
CA GLY A 394 -2.29 8.75 21.38
C GLY A 394 -3.03 8.06 22.53
N THR A 395 -2.74 6.78 22.84
CA THR A 395 -3.26 6.10 24.04
C THR A 395 -2.16 5.88 25.09
N PHE A 396 -1.72 4.64 25.32
CA PHE A 396 -0.73 4.27 26.34
C PHE A 396 0.61 3.80 25.76
N ALA A 397 0.81 3.87 24.43
CA ALA A 397 2.02 3.40 23.76
C ALA A 397 3.31 4.04 24.33
N ASP A 398 3.27 5.32 24.72
CA ASP A 398 4.40 6.01 25.36
C ASP A 398 4.74 5.49 26.77
N ALA A 399 3.82 4.76 27.42
CA ALA A 399 4.05 4.11 28.71
C ALA A 399 4.63 2.69 28.57
N ASP A 400 4.44 2.02 27.42
CA ASP A 400 4.96 0.68 27.12
C ASP A 400 6.46 0.70 26.74
N GLN A 401 7.25 1.34 27.60
CA GLN A 401 8.71 1.44 27.47
C GLN A 401 9.41 0.11 27.73
N ASP A 402 10.57 -0.10 27.10
CA ASP A 402 11.33 -1.35 27.26
C ASP A 402 11.77 -1.57 28.72
N LYS A 403 11.83 -2.85 29.13
CA LYS A 403 12.15 -3.25 30.51
C LYS A 403 13.62 -3.66 30.70
N VAL A 404 14.43 -3.57 29.64
CA VAL A 404 15.84 -4.00 29.62
C VAL A 404 16.77 -2.85 30.00
N SER A 405 16.54 -1.67 29.43
CA SER A 405 17.35 -0.48 29.67
C SER A 405 17.30 0.02 31.11
N ARG A 406 18.38 0.66 31.57
CA ARG A 406 18.53 1.30 32.88
C ARG A 406 18.96 2.78 32.71
N PRO A 407 18.64 3.69 33.65
CA PRO A 407 19.11 5.08 33.57
C PRO A 407 20.63 5.15 33.49
N SER A 408 21.18 6.04 32.66
CA SER A 408 22.61 6.36 32.66
C SER A 408 22.86 7.68 33.42
N PRO A 409 24.14 8.06 33.66
CA PRO A 409 24.49 9.39 34.18
C PRO A 409 24.00 10.57 33.31
N VAL A 410 23.68 10.34 32.03
CA VAL A 410 23.15 11.34 31.10
C VAL A 410 21.61 11.30 31.12
N PRO A 411 20.91 12.42 31.40
CA PRO A 411 19.45 12.46 31.41
C PRO A 411 18.83 11.99 30.08
N HIS A 412 17.74 11.23 30.17
CA HIS A 412 16.99 10.63 29.04
C HIS A 412 17.74 9.67 28.12
N LEU A 413 19.06 9.52 28.27
CA LEU A 413 19.86 8.46 27.66
C LEU A 413 19.95 7.28 28.63
N TRP A 414 19.45 6.12 28.21
CA TRP A 414 19.39 4.90 29.01
C TRP A 414 20.35 3.84 28.44
N GLN A 415 21.06 3.15 29.33
CA GLN A 415 21.99 2.09 28.98
C GLN A 415 21.25 0.76 28.83
N ILE A 416 21.43 0.07 27.70
CA ILE A 416 20.93 -1.29 27.44
C ILE A 416 21.99 -2.33 27.84
N GLY A 417 23.26 -2.04 27.58
CA GLY A 417 24.40 -2.88 27.91
C GLY A 417 25.68 -2.05 28.03
N LYS A 418 26.80 -2.67 28.40
CA LYS A 418 28.06 -1.99 28.77
C LYS A 418 28.47 -0.84 27.83
N HIS A 419 28.29 -1.01 26.52
CA HIS A 419 28.64 -0.04 25.49
C HIS A 419 27.45 0.51 24.70
N LEU A 420 26.20 0.11 25.01
CA LEU A 420 25.02 0.36 24.19
C LEU A 420 23.99 1.23 24.93
N PHE A 421 23.60 2.36 24.33
CA PHE A 421 22.73 3.37 24.92
C PHE A 421 21.64 3.81 23.93
N LYS A 422 20.41 4.02 24.39
CA LYS A 422 19.27 4.54 23.60
C LYS A 422 18.54 5.66 24.33
N PHE A 423 17.71 6.42 23.62
CA PHE A 423 16.80 7.38 24.26
C PHE A 423 15.58 6.70 24.87
N LYS A 424 15.11 7.21 26.02
CA LYS A 424 13.87 6.77 26.66
C LYS A 424 13.27 7.83 27.58
N GLY A 425 12.01 8.14 27.31
CA GLY A 425 11.19 9.14 27.98
C GLY A 425 10.11 9.69 27.03
N PRO A 426 9.19 10.53 27.51
CA PRO A 426 8.23 11.23 26.64
C PRO A 426 8.96 12.11 25.62
N SER A 427 8.51 12.10 24.37
CA SER A 427 9.06 12.93 23.27
C SER A 427 10.56 12.73 22.96
N THR A 428 11.17 11.60 23.35
CA THR A 428 12.56 11.27 23.01
C THR A 428 12.60 10.25 21.88
N SER A 429 13.29 10.52 20.76
CA SER A 429 13.35 9.63 19.58
C SER A 429 13.99 8.27 19.91
N PRO A 430 13.22 7.20 20.14
CA PRO A 430 13.71 5.98 20.80
C PRO A 430 14.54 5.08 19.85
N ASN A 431 14.46 5.37 18.55
CA ASN A 431 15.15 4.70 17.47
C ASN A 431 16.64 5.11 17.39
N CYS A 432 16.97 6.29 17.91
CA CYS A 432 18.34 6.81 17.97
C CYS A 432 19.16 6.08 19.06
N THR A 433 20.31 5.53 18.69
CA THR A 433 21.13 4.65 19.55
C THR A 433 22.62 4.97 19.41
N PHE A 434 23.38 4.85 20.50
CA PHE A 434 24.84 5.01 20.53
C PHE A 434 25.54 3.73 21.00
N ILE A 435 26.62 3.37 20.33
CA ILE A 435 27.59 2.34 20.72
C ILE A 435 28.90 3.06 21.08
N LEU A 436 29.19 3.20 22.38
CA LEU A 436 30.33 3.96 22.91
C LEU A 436 31.48 3.03 23.35
N ALA A 437 32.59 3.07 22.65
CA ALA A 437 33.77 2.24 22.91
C ALA A 437 34.63 2.79 24.09
N PRO A 438 35.44 1.93 24.76
CA PRO A 438 36.33 2.36 25.86
C PRO A 438 37.32 3.48 25.51
N SER A 439 37.63 3.67 24.22
CA SER A 439 38.48 4.77 23.74
C SER A 439 37.85 6.16 23.91
N GLY A 440 36.53 6.22 24.13
CA GLY A 440 35.71 7.42 24.05
C GLY A 440 35.14 7.69 22.64
N ARG A 441 35.43 6.86 21.65
CA ARG A 441 34.81 6.96 20.31
C ARG A 441 33.46 6.26 20.27
N ALA A 442 32.51 6.79 19.49
CA ALA A 442 31.19 6.22 19.35
C ALA A 442 30.80 5.93 17.89
N LEU A 443 30.00 4.89 17.70
CA LEU A 443 29.21 4.60 16.51
C LEU A 443 27.76 4.95 16.82
N MET A 444 27.11 5.74 15.97
CA MET A 444 25.70 6.09 16.10
C MET A 444 24.85 5.22 15.16
N VAL A 445 23.69 4.76 15.62
CA VAL A 445 22.72 4.03 14.81
C VAL A 445 21.42 4.82 14.83
N ASP A 446 21.06 5.32 13.64
CA ASP A 446 20.03 6.33 13.38
C ASP A 446 20.21 7.66 14.14
N CYS A 447 19.66 8.74 13.58
CA CYS A 447 19.75 10.08 14.14
C CYS A 447 18.46 10.88 13.92
N GLY A 448 17.37 10.45 14.56
CA GLY A 448 16.08 11.15 14.60
C GLY A 448 15.99 12.40 15.47
N LEU A 449 17.11 13.06 15.76
CA LEU A 449 17.18 14.16 16.73
C LEU A 449 17.21 15.52 16.04
N GLY A 450 16.47 16.49 16.58
CA GLY A 450 16.68 17.90 16.22
C GLY A 450 18.05 18.39 16.70
N ARG A 451 18.67 19.33 15.96
CA ARG A 451 20.02 19.85 16.23
C ARG A 451 20.29 20.12 17.71
N GLU A 452 19.42 20.89 18.36
CA GLU A 452 19.61 21.34 19.76
C GLU A 452 19.66 20.16 20.74
N HIS A 453 18.87 19.12 20.51
CA HIS A 453 18.88 17.90 21.32
C HIS A 453 20.15 17.08 21.09
N LEU A 454 20.63 17.02 19.84
CA LEU A 454 21.88 16.32 19.48
C LEU A 454 23.12 17.03 20.04
N ASP A 455 23.22 18.35 19.88
CA ASP A 455 24.30 19.15 20.45
C ASP A 455 24.28 19.03 22.01
N ALA A 456 23.11 19.09 22.65
CA ALA A 456 22.98 18.97 24.11
C ALA A 456 23.33 17.56 24.65
N VAL A 457 22.85 16.48 24.02
CA VAL A 457 23.11 15.11 24.51
C VAL A 457 24.56 14.71 24.28
N THR A 458 25.16 15.07 23.14
CA THR A 458 26.58 14.76 22.88
C THR A 458 27.49 15.49 23.86
N GLU A 459 27.16 16.71 24.28
CA GLU A 459 27.89 17.41 25.35
C GLU A 459 27.73 16.72 26.72
N GLN A 460 26.53 16.29 27.10
CA GLN A 460 26.36 15.49 28.32
C GLN A 460 27.11 14.15 28.26
N MET A 461 27.20 13.51 27.08
CA MET A 461 28.02 12.30 26.89
C MET A 461 29.52 12.58 26.96
N ARG A 462 30.00 13.74 26.48
CA ARG A 462 31.40 14.19 26.64
C ARG A 462 31.73 14.32 28.13
N GLN A 463 30.91 15.08 28.86
CA GLN A 463 31.09 15.36 30.28
C GLN A 463 30.99 14.12 31.20
N ARG A 464 30.04 13.20 30.92
CA ARG A 464 29.65 12.14 31.88
C ARG A 464 29.98 10.71 31.48
N LEU A 465 30.24 10.47 30.20
CA LEU A 465 30.56 9.13 29.66
C LEU A 465 31.91 9.08 28.93
N GLY A 466 32.63 10.20 28.85
CA GLY A 466 33.96 10.26 28.21
C GLY A 466 33.91 10.17 26.68
N LEU A 467 32.79 10.57 26.06
CA LEU A 467 32.70 10.71 24.60
C LEU A 467 33.74 11.73 24.10
N LYS A 468 34.50 11.36 23.06
CA LYS A 468 35.53 12.19 22.39
C LYS A 468 35.17 12.47 20.92
N GLY A 469 34.12 11.85 20.40
CA GLY A 469 33.61 12.04 19.05
C GLY A 469 32.89 10.81 18.51
N ILE A 470 32.08 11.03 17.47
CA ILE A 470 31.35 9.98 16.76
C ILE A 470 32.11 9.71 15.46
N ASP A 471 32.53 8.47 15.22
CA ASP A 471 33.29 8.09 14.02
C ASP A 471 32.39 7.86 12.79
N ALA A 472 31.17 7.36 13.00
CA ALA A 472 30.22 7.11 11.93
C ALA A 472 28.76 7.10 12.43
N VAL A 473 27.84 7.28 11.49
CA VAL A 473 26.39 7.13 11.69
C VAL A 473 25.89 6.07 10.71
N LEU A 474 25.32 4.98 11.22
CA LEU A 474 24.60 3.99 10.42
C LEU A 474 23.13 4.37 10.37
N ILE A 475 22.65 4.72 9.19
CA ILE A 475 21.22 4.91 8.92
C ILE A 475 20.61 3.57 8.55
N THR A 476 19.58 3.13 9.27
CA THR A 476 18.91 1.84 8.99
C THR A 476 17.97 1.95 7.79
N HIS A 477 17.19 3.03 7.69
CA HIS A 477 16.28 3.28 6.57
C HIS A 477 15.86 4.75 6.46
N MET A 478 15.21 5.10 5.34
CA MET A 478 14.77 6.46 5.04
C MET A 478 13.41 6.79 5.68
N HIS A 479 13.41 7.15 6.96
CA HIS A 479 12.28 7.79 7.63
C HIS A 479 12.75 8.96 8.52
N GLY A 480 11.87 9.91 8.82
CA GLY A 480 12.27 11.22 9.37
C GLY A 480 13.03 11.13 10.70
N ASP A 481 12.49 10.36 11.65
CA ASP A 481 13.07 10.06 12.96
C ASP A 481 14.20 9.00 12.91
N HIS A 482 14.65 8.64 11.72
CA HIS A 482 15.89 7.88 11.51
C HIS A 482 17.00 8.75 10.90
N VAL A 483 16.66 9.78 10.09
CA VAL A 483 17.68 10.52 9.29
C VAL A 483 17.86 12.00 9.61
N VAL A 484 16.86 12.70 10.18
CA VAL A 484 16.78 14.18 10.13
C VAL A 484 17.96 14.91 10.79
N GLY A 485 18.54 14.33 11.84
CA GLY A 485 19.66 14.92 12.58
C GLY A 485 21.05 14.52 12.06
N ALA A 486 21.16 13.54 11.16
CA ALA A 486 22.45 13.05 10.68
C ALA A 486 23.35 14.15 10.08
N PRO A 487 22.83 15.15 9.33
CA PRO A 487 23.63 16.29 8.84
C PRO A 487 24.13 17.26 9.93
N TYR A 488 23.83 17.00 11.21
CA TYR A 488 24.21 17.84 12.34
C TYR A 488 25.22 17.19 13.29
N VAL A 489 25.56 15.92 13.09
CA VAL A 489 26.57 15.16 13.87
C VAL A 489 27.97 15.76 13.67
N ARG A 490 28.78 15.78 14.74
CA ARG A 490 30.08 16.48 14.86
C ARG A 490 31.03 15.79 15.85
#